data_AF-A0A966TQJ1-F1
#
_entry.id   AF-A0A966TQJ1-F1
#
_cell.length_a   1.000
_cell.length_b   1.000
_cell.length_c   1.000
_cell.angle_alpha   90.00
_cell.angle_beta   90.00
_cell.angle_gamma   90.00
#
_symmetry.space_group_name_H-M   'P 1'
#
loop_
_entity.id
_entity.type
_entity.pdbx_description
1 polymer ?
#
loop_
_entity_poly.entity_id
_entity_poly.type
_entity_poly.pdbx_seq_one_letter_code
_entity_poly.pdbx_strand_id
1 'polypeptide(L)'
;IKGGTALNIISGKCEFTWDIRNIPGEDPQTLIDAFEVFCRTEVLPGMRARHSACDIQTRVLAQCPAFEDSSNPILSLVQSLTGNEVTHKVAYTAEAGQYQGAGFPTVLCGPGSIDQAHQPDEFIEESEVEAGERFLRSLIADLEAA
;
A
#
# COMPACT_ATOMS: atom_id res chain seq x y z
N ILE A 1 6.78 15.30 10.10
CA ILE A 1 7.72 16.37 9.68
C ILE A 1 8.68 16.64 10.84
N LYS A 2 9.98 16.72 10.59
CA LYS A 2 11.02 16.97 11.59
C LYS A 2 12.02 17.99 11.05
N GLY A 3 12.27 19.06 11.80
CA GLY A 3 13.25 20.08 11.44
C GLY A 3 13.55 20.98 12.62
N GLY A 4 14.77 21.53 12.66
CA GLY A 4 15.25 22.38 13.73
C GLY A 4 15.88 21.61 14.89
N THR A 5 16.72 22.31 15.66
CA THR A 5 17.43 21.75 16.82
C THR A 5 17.14 22.52 18.11
N ALA A 6 16.87 23.83 18.02
CA ALA A 6 16.51 24.67 19.15
C ALA A 6 15.60 25.83 18.71
N LEU A 7 14.78 26.34 19.64
CA LEU A 7 13.80 27.41 19.39
C LEU A 7 14.43 28.70 18.80
N ASN A 8 15.66 28.99 19.16
CA ASN A 8 16.40 30.19 18.78
C ASN A 8 17.47 29.95 17.69
N ILE A 9 17.44 28.79 17.02
CA ILE A 9 18.38 28.45 15.94
C ILE A 9 17.61 28.27 14.63
N ILE A 10 18.00 28.99 13.58
CA ILE A 10 17.47 28.78 12.23
C ILE A 10 17.80 27.35 11.79
N SER A 11 16.81 26.57 11.39
CA SER A 11 17.02 25.18 10.99
C SER A 11 17.83 25.08 9.70
N GLY A 12 18.91 24.29 9.72
CA GLY A 12 19.66 23.92 8.53
C GLY A 12 19.11 22.70 7.77
N LYS A 13 18.10 22.00 8.33
CA LYS A 13 17.54 20.77 7.76
C LYS A 13 16.06 20.58 8.11
N CYS A 14 15.29 20.09 7.16
CA CYS A 14 13.93 19.61 7.38
C CYS A 14 13.75 18.29 6.64
N GLU A 15 13.07 17.33 7.26
CA GLU A 15 12.69 16.06 6.68
C GLU A 15 11.20 15.82 6.90
N PHE A 16 10.55 15.25 5.90
CA PHE A 16 9.19 14.78 6.03
C PHE A 16 8.99 13.54 5.17
N THR A 17 8.04 12.71 5.60
CA THR A 17 7.56 11.57 4.83
C THR A 17 6.35 12.01 4.05
N TRP A 18 6.26 11.59 2.80
CA TRP A 18 5.10 11.77 1.94
C TRP A 18 4.80 10.43 1.26
N ASP A 19 3.55 10.24 0.89
CA ASP A 19 3.01 9.02 0.31
C ASP A 19 2.14 9.40 -0.89
N ILE A 20 2.08 8.51 -1.89
CA ILE A 20 1.16 8.61 -3.01
C ILE A 20 0.46 7.27 -3.17
N ARG A 21 -0.80 7.32 -3.58
CA ARG A 21 -1.59 6.13 -3.95
C ARG A 21 -2.10 6.35 -5.35
N ASN A 22 -1.46 5.70 -6.31
CA ASN A 22 -1.88 5.72 -7.71
C ASN A 22 -2.97 4.67 -7.94
N ILE A 23 -3.76 4.87 -8.99
CA ILE A 23 -4.77 3.92 -9.42
C ILE A 23 -4.09 2.79 -10.22
N PRO A 24 -4.61 1.56 -10.19
CA PRO A 24 -4.15 0.50 -11.11
C PRO A 24 -4.05 0.97 -12.57
N GLY A 25 -2.97 0.59 -13.25
CA GLY A 25 -2.64 1.04 -14.61
C GLY A 25 -1.88 2.37 -14.71
N GLU A 26 -1.76 3.16 -13.64
CA GLU A 26 -0.92 4.36 -13.62
C GLU A 26 0.52 4.04 -13.20
N ASP A 27 1.49 4.74 -13.79
CA ASP A 27 2.88 4.70 -13.34
C ASP A 27 3.09 5.68 -12.16
N PRO A 28 3.36 5.21 -10.93
CA PRO A 28 3.61 6.08 -9.79
C PRO A 28 4.80 7.03 -10.00
N GLN A 29 5.76 6.66 -10.87
CA GLN A 29 6.90 7.50 -11.18
C GLN A 29 6.46 8.83 -11.80
N THR A 30 5.33 8.88 -12.51
CA THR A 30 4.78 10.13 -13.07
C THR A 30 4.46 11.16 -11.99
N LEU A 31 3.90 10.71 -10.85
CA LEU A 31 3.57 11.59 -9.72
C LEU A 31 4.83 12.01 -8.95
N ILE A 32 5.79 11.09 -8.81
CA ILE A 32 7.08 11.36 -8.16
C ILE A 32 7.86 12.41 -8.96
N ASP A 33 7.97 12.22 -10.27
CA ASP A 33 8.65 13.15 -11.17
C ASP A 33 7.99 14.52 -11.16
N ALA A 34 6.66 14.59 -11.15
CA ALA A 34 5.94 15.85 -11.06
C ALA A 34 6.27 16.61 -9.75
N PHE A 35 6.36 15.91 -8.63
CA PHE A 35 6.76 16.50 -7.36
C PHE A 35 8.21 16.99 -7.36
N GLU A 36 9.13 16.19 -7.92
CA GLU A 36 10.55 16.56 -8.03
C GLU A 36 10.77 17.74 -8.98
N VAL A 37 10.02 17.80 -10.08
CA VAL A 37 9.99 18.95 -11.00
C VAL A 37 9.54 20.19 -10.24
N PHE A 38 8.42 20.14 -9.53
CA PHE A 38 7.93 21.27 -8.75
C PHE A 38 8.95 21.74 -7.69
N CYS A 39 9.57 20.81 -6.97
CA CYS A 39 10.63 21.14 -6.02
C CYS A 39 11.80 21.86 -6.68
N ARG A 40 12.22 21.41 -7.86
CA ARG A 40 13.36 21.97 -8.59
C ARG A 40 13.05 23.31 -9.26
N THR A 41 11.85 23.51 -9.80
CA THR A 41 11.50 24.72 -10.58
C THR A 41 10.89 25.82 -9.72
N GLU A 42 10.08 25.47 -8.72
CA GLU A 42 9.32 26.45 -7.94
C GLU A 42 9.93 26.72 -6.56
N VAL A 43 10.45 25.69 -5.89
CA VAL A 43 10.89 25.80 -4.48
C VAL A 43 12.38 26.10 -4.36
N LEU A 44 13.22 25.28 -5.01
CA LEU A 44 14.68 25.32 -4.87
C LEU A 44 15.30 26.66 -5.31
N PRO A 45 14.84 27.38 -6.35
CA PRO A 45 15.39 28.68 -6.70
C PRO A 45 15.26 29.71 -5.57
N GLY A 46 14.10 29.74 -4.88
CA GLY A 46 13.88 30.63 -3.75
C GLY A 46 14.75 30.28 -2.54
N MET A 47 15.08 29.00 -2.34
CA MET A 47 16.05 28.57 -1.32
C MET A 47 17.47 28.96 -1.69
N ARG A 48 17.90 28.69 -2.94
CA ARG A 48 19.25 28.99 -3.43
C ARG A 48 19.55 30.47 -3.54
N ALA A 49 18.54 31.31 -3.76
CA ALA A 49 18.68 32.76 -3.67
C ALA A 49 19.09 33.25 -2.27
N ARG A 50 18.80 32.47 -1.21
CA ARG A 50 19.21 32.75 0.17
C ARG A 50 20.51 32.04 0.53
N HIS A 51 20.71 30.81 0.08
CA HIS A 51 21.92 30.05 0.32
C HIS A 51 22.19 29.05 -0.83
N SER A 52 23.27 29.27 -1.58
CA SER A 52 23.53 28.54 -2.84
C SER A 52 23.66 27.02 -2.70
N ALA A 53 24.11 26.53 -1.53
CA ALA A 53 24.26 25.11 -1.25
C ALA A 53 22.96 24.40 -0.82
N CYS A 54 21.81 25.09 -0.81
CA CYS A 54 20.53 24.44 -0.54
C CYS A 54 20.21 23.38 -1.61
N ASP A 55 19.57 22.30 -1.15
CA ASP A 55 19.16 21.16 -1.97
C ASP A 55 17.86 20.54 -1.44
N ILE A 56 17.16 19.79 -2.30
CA ILE A 56 15.98 18.99 -1.94
C ILE A 56 16.20 17.59 -2.48
N GLN A 57 16.05 16.58 -1.62
CA GLN A 57 16.23 15.19 -1.98
C GLN A 57 15.01 14.37 -1.54
N THR A 58 14.55 13.53 -2.45
CA THR A 58 13.51 12.52 -2.26
C THR A 58 14.17 11.16 -2.28
N ARG A 59 13.69 10.23 -1.43
CA ARG A 59 14.05 8.81 -1.53
C ARG A 59 12.79 7.97 -1.39
N VAL A 60 12.69 6.95 -2.22
CA VAL A 60 11.64 5.94 -2.06
C VAL A 60 11.97 5.08 -0.84
N LEU A 61 11.05 5.02 0.12
CA LEU A 61 11.19 4.21 1.32
C LEU A 61 10.61 2.81 1.13
N ALA A 62 9.48 2.76 0.46
CA ALA A 62 8.74 1.54 0.15
C ALA A 62 7.94 1.79 -1.14
N GLN A 63 7.74 0.74 -1.91
CA GLN A 63 6.90 0.73 -3.09
C GLN A 63 6.25 -0.64 -3.20
N CYS A 64 4.97 -0.68 -3.54
CA CYS A 64 4.26 -1.92 -3.80
C CYS A 64 3.51 -1.80 -5.13
N PRO A 65 3.56 -2.83 -5.99
CA PRO A 65 2.71 -2.88 -7.18
C PRO A 65 1.23 -2.83 -6.80
N ALA A 66 0.43 -2.25 -7.70
CA ALA A 66 -1.02 -2.33 -7.60
C ALA A 66 -1.48 -3.79 -7.77
N PHE A 67 -2.59 -4.14 -7.13
CA PHE A 67 -3.29 -5.40 -7.36
C PHE A 67 -4.49 -5.14 -8.27
N GLU A 68 -4.50 -5.77 -9.44
CA GLU A 68 -5.52 -5.56 -10.46
C GLU A 68 -6.60 -6.63 -10.45
N ASP A 69 -7.82 -6.21 -10.81
CA ASP A 69 -8.95 -7.10 -11.03
C ASP A 69 -8.83 -7.75 -12.42
N SER A 70 -8.02 -8.81 -12.48
CA SER A 70 -7.80 -9.63 -13.69
C SER A 70 -8.63 -10.91 -13.64
N SER A 71 -8.96 -11.48 -14.80
CA SER A 71 -9.50 -12.86 -14.85
C SER A 71 -8.57 -13.79 -14.08
N ASN A 72 -9.09 -14.39 -13.01
CA ASN A 72 -8.31 -15.17 -12.09
C ASN A 72 -8.88 -16.59 -11.98
N PRO A 73 -8.10 -17.63 -12.36
CA PRO A 73 -8.57 -19.01 -12.37
C PRO A 73 -8.90 -19.57 -10.98
N ILE A 74 -8.37 -18.97 -9.90
CA ILE A 74 -8.64 -19.44 -8.52
C ILE A 74 -9.78 -18.68 -7.84
N LEU A 75 -10.35 -17.64 -8.48
CA LEU A 75 -11.40 -16.83 -7.84
C LEU A 75 -12.66 -17.66 -7.55
N SER A 76 -13.12 -18.46 -8.51
CA SER A 76 -14.31 -19.30 -8.34
C SER A 76 -14.15 -20.34 -7.23
N LEU A 77 -12.94 -20.88 -7.06
CA LEU A 77 -12.60 -21.77 -5.94
C LEU A 77 -12.70 -21.03 -4.60
N VAL A 78 -12.10 -19.84 -4.50
CA VAL A 78 -12.17 -19.06 -3.26
C VAL A 78 -13.62 -18.67 -2.93
N GLN A 79 -14.42 -18.28 -3.93
CA GLN A 79 -15.84 -17.95 -3.75
C GLN A 79 -16.66 -19.16 -3.29
N SER A 80 -16.41 -20.35 -3.83
CA SER A 80 -17.13 -21.56 -3.41
C SER A 80 -16.78 -21.99 -1.97
N LEU A 81 -15.52 -21.83 -1.57
CA LEU A 81 -15.05 -22.19 -0.22
C LEU A 81 -15.46 -21.18 0.86
N THR A 82 -15.58 -19.91 0.49
CA THR A 82 -15.98 -18.83 1.42
C THR A 82 -17.48 -18.58 1.44
N GLY A 83 -18.20 -18.95 0.38
CA GLY A 83 -19.60 -18.58 0.16
C GLY A 83 -19.80 -17.09 -0.15
N ASN A 84 -18.72 -16.33 -0.38
CA ASN A 84 -18.79 -14.92 -0.71
C ASN A 84 -18.60 -14.71 -2.21
N GLU A 85 -19.67 -14.31 -2.91
CA GLU A 85 -19.64 -14.05 -4.35
C GLU A 85 -19.24 -12.61 -4.68
N VAL A 86 -19.21 -11.71 -3.69
CA VAL A 86 -18.98 -10.28 -3.91
C VAL A 86 -17.50 -9.94 -3.80
N THR A 87 -16.97 -9.26 -4.81
CA THR A 87 -15.64 -8.68 -4.79
C THR A 87 -15.70 -7.18 -4.49
N HIS A 88 -14.67 -6.68 -3.81
CA HIS A 88 -14.56 -5.28 -3.43
C HIS A 88 -13.21 -4.71 -3.88
N LYS A 89 -13.17 -3.40 -4.08
CA LYS A 89 -11.93 -2.64 -4.26
C LYS A 89 -11.61 -1.91 -2.97
N VAL A 90 -10.33 -1.85 -2.63
CA VAL A 90 -9.86 -1.30 -1.38
C VAL A 90 -8.74 -0.29 -1.63
N ALA A 91 -8.67 0.75 -0.80
CA ALA A 91 -7.68 1.82 -0.89
C ALA A 91 -6.43 1.56 -0.03
N TYR A 92 -6.08 0.29 0.17
CA TYR A 92 -4.89 -0.15 0.89
C TYR A 92 -4.02 -1.09 0.05
N THR A 93 -2.82 -1.33 0.55
CA THR A 93 -1.81 -2.16 -0.10
C THR A 93 -1.68 -3.46 0.66
N ALA A 94 -1.52 -4.57 -0.07
CA ALA A 94 -1.13 -5.88 0.44
C ALA A 94 -0.12 -6.49 -0.56
N GLU A 95 0.47 -7.63 -0.21
CA GLU A 95 1.45 -8.34 -1.03
C GLU A 95 0.84 -8.90 -2.33
N ALA A 96 -0.48 -8.88 -2.47
CA ALA A 96 -1.21 -9.42 -3.61
C ALA A 96 -0.72 -8.89 -4.97
N GLY A 97 -0.38 -7.59 -5.07
CA GLY A 97 0.18 -7.01 -6.29
C GLY A 97 1.56 -7.57 -6.66
N GLN A 98 2.38 -7.95 -5.66
CA GLN A 98 3.68 -8.57 -5.87
C GLN A 98 3.52 -10.01 -6.39
N TYR A 99 2.62 -10.79 -5.80
CA TYR A 99 2.34 -12.15 -6.26
C TYR A 99 1.74 -12.17 -7.67
N GLN A 100 0.80 -11.26 -7.95
CA GLN A 100 0.25 -11.09 -9.30
C GLN A 100 1.33 -10.70 -10.31
N GLY A 101 2.20 -9.74 -9.97
CA GLY A 101 3.32 -9.33 -10.83
C GLY A 101 4.36 -10.43 -11.07
N ALA A 102 4.50 -11.37 -10.13
CA ALA A 102 5.33 -12.57 -10.29
C ALA A 102 4.66 -13.69 -11.10
N GLY A 103 3.41 -13.50 -11.54
CA GLY A 103 2.67 -14.44 -12.38
C GLY A 103 1.85 -15.49 -11.62
N PHE A 104 1.66 -15.33 -10.31
CA PHE A 104 0.83 -16.24 -9.52
C PHE A 104 -0.65 -15.82 -9.59
N PRO A 105 -1.58 -16.77 -9.86
CA PRO A 105 -3.01 -16.54 -9.60
C PRO A 105 -3.20 -16.13 -8.13
N THR A 106 -3.71 -14.92 -7.90
CA THR A 106 -3.69 -14.30 -6.56
C THR A 106 -5.07 -13.74 -6.20
N VAL A 107 -5.63 -14.16 -5.07
CA VAL A 107 -6.87 -13.59 -4.50
C VAL A 107 -6.55 -13.10 -3.10
N LEU A 108 -6.93 -11.86 -2.80
CA LEU A 108 -6.89 -11.32 -1.44
C LEU A 108 -8.25 -11.55 -0.79
N CYS A 109 -8.28 -12.35 0.27
CA CYS A 109 -9.48 -12.62 1.05
C CYS A 109 -9.11 -12.85 2.52
N GLY A 110 -10.08 -12.66 3.41
CA GLY A 110 -9.92 -12.90 4.84
C GLY A 110 -11.13 -12.41 5.61
N PRO A 111 -11.36 -12.96 6.81
CA PRO A 111 -12.37 -12.45 7.73
C PRO A 111 -11.88 -11.14 8.40
N GLY A 112 -12.76 -10.47 9.15
CA GLY A 112 -12.48 -9.16 9.74
C GLY A 112 -12.92 -8.00 8.86
N SER A 113 -12.70 -6.78 9.35
CA SER A 113 -12.99 -5.55 8.62
C SER A 113 -11.79 -4.62 8.61
N ILE A 114 -11.53 -4.02 7.45
CA ILE A 114 -10.51 -2.97 7.32
C ILE A 114 -10.83 -1.75 8.19
N ASP A 115 -12.09 -1.51 8.52
CA ASP A 115 -12.50 -0.41 9.38
C ASP A 115 -11.94 -0.53 10.81
N GLN A 116 -11.56 -1.75 11.22
CA GLN A 116 -10.94 -2.03 12.53
C GLN A 116 -9.40 -2.00 12.49
N ALA A 117 -8.79 -2.07 11.31
CA ALA A 117 -7.34 -2.15 11.18
C ALA A 117 -6.65 -0.82 11.54
N HIS A 118 -5.46 -0.90 12.13
CA HIS A 118 -4.63 0.24 12.55
C HIS A 118 -5.32 1.20 13.55
N GLN A 119 -6.31 0.71 14.29
CA GLN A 119 -6.91 1.44 15.41
C GLN A 119 -6.24 1.03 16.74
N PRO A 120 -6.22 1.91 17.75
CA PRO A 120 -5.66 1.57 19.07
C PRO A 120 -6.30 0.34 19.72
N ASP A 121 -7.56 0.08 19.37
CA ASP A 121 -8.41 -1.02 19.82
C ASP A 121 -8.69 -2.04 18.71
N GLU A 122 -7.79 -2.18 17.74
CA GLU A 122 -7.86 -3.19 16.68
C GLU A 122 -8.15 -4.58 17.28
N PHE A 123 -9.22 -5.22 16.77
CA PHE A 123 -9.67 -6.54 17.18
C PHE A 123 -10.23 -7.33 16.00
N ILE A 124 -10.39 -8.62 16.23
CA ILE A 124 -11.12 -9.55 15.36
C ILE A 124 -11.99 -10.42 16.27
N GLU A 125 -13.20 -10.74 15.83
CA GLU A 125 -14.09 -11.61 16.61
C GLU A 125 -13.56 -13.05 16.61
N GLU A 126 -13.78 -13.79 17.70
CA GLU A 126 -13.36 -15.21 17.75
C GLU A 126 -14.00 -16.01 16.61
N SER A 127 -15.27 -15.73 16.30
CA SER A 127 -15.99 -16.37 15.20
C SER A 127 -15.40 -16.08 13.81
N GLU A 128 -14.76 -14.92 13.63
CA GLU A 128 -14.06 -14.54 12.41
C GLU A 128 -12.74 -15.30 12.27
N VAL A 129 -11.99 -15.47 13.37
CA VAL A 129 -10.79 -16.31 13.40
C VAL A 129 -11.14 -17.76 13.03
N GLU A 130 -12.19 -18.31 13.63
CA GLU A 130 -12.67 -19.65 13.29
C GLU A 130 -13.11 -19.76 11.82
N ALA A 131 -13.70 -18.70 11.25
CA ALA A 131 -14.07 -18.69 9.83
C ALA A 131 -12.83 -18.76 8.93
N GLY A 132 -11.77 -18.04 9.27
CA GLY A 132 -10.47 -18.14 8.61
C GLY A 132 -9.88 -19.55 8.70
N GLU A 133 -9.93 -20.17 9.88
CA GLU A 133 -9.47 -21.55 10.06
C GLU A 133 -10.27 -22.53 9.19
N ARG A 134 -11.60 -22.45 9.21
CA ARG A 134 -12.48 -23.31 8.39
C ARG A 134 -12.17 -23.17 6.91
N PHE A 135 -11.97 -21.93 6.43
CA PHE A 135 -11.57 -21.68 5.04
C PHE A 135 -10.25 -22.39 4.69
N LEU A 136 -9.20 -22.21 5.50
CA LEU A 136 -7.91 -22.84 5.25
C LEU A 136 -7.99 -24.37 5.23
N ARG A 137 -8.76 -24.98 6.16
CA ARG A 137 -8.97 -26.43 6.19
C ARG A 137 -9.70 -26.93 4.95
N SER A 138 -10.74 -26.24 4.52
CA SER A 138 -11.50 -26.60 3.31
C SER A 138 -10.64 -26.46 2.06
N LEU A 139 -9.79 -25.42 1.98
CA LEU A 139 -8.84 -25.25 0.88
C LEU A 139 -7.81 -26.39 0.83
N ILE A 140 -7.24 -26.77 1.98
CA ILE A 140 -6.31 -27.91 2.06
C ILE A 140 -7.00 -29.20 1.58
N ALA A 141 -8.21 -29.49 2.08
CA ALA A 141 -8.94 -30.69 1.70
C ALA A 141 -9.30 -30.74 0.21
N ASP A 142 -9.68 -29.59 -0.39
CA ASP A 142 -9.97 -29.48 -1.82
C ASP A 142 -8.71 -29.77 -2.67
N LEU A 143 -7.57 -29.17 -2.29
CA LEU A 143 -6.29 -29.36 -2.99
C LEU A 143 -5.69 -30.76 -2.81
N GLU A 144 -5.98 -31.45 -1.70
CA GLU A 144 -5.58 -32.85 -1.48
C GLU A 144 -6.42 -33.83 -2.32
N ALA A 145 -7.64 -33.45 -2.71
CA ALA A 145 -8.56 -34.28 -3.47
C ALA A 145 -8.38 -34.15 -5.00
N ALA A 146 -7.67 -33.11 -5.46
CA ALA A 146 -7.38 -32.82 -6.87
C ALA A 146 -6.16 -33.59 -7.41
#